data_AF-A0A1Y2V6X9-F1
#
_entry.id   AF-A0A1Y2V6X9-F1
#
_cell.length_a   1.000
_cell.length_b   1.000
_cell.length_c   1.000
_cell.angle_alpha   90.00
_cell.angle_beta   90.00
_cell.angle_gamma   90.00
#
_symmetry.space_group_name_H-M   'P 1'
#
loop_
_entity.id
_entity.type
_entity.pdbx_description
1 polymer ?
#
loop_
_entity_poly.entity_id
_entity_poly.type
_entity_poly.pdbx_seq_one_letter_code
_entity_poly.pdbx_strand_id
1 'polypeptide(L)'
;MLINFHNRGIVSFFLGFLLCYAVVAAYLRSKCYRDPSSIFFRPESARVLTYSSFRKAQAQKFGELAASHAIAKWANSTSPELCVAVASVSRHGFSYLKETLGSILEGLDDLERQRIYLVVFLAHTNQSQHEDFREPWLLNMADNLPTYPDDAGIVDLVRQLEIDGNYEAHARKQKIDYSVLLDECAKVRPKYTMTLEDDVIALDGWYHRALNALQTATRKTRELGRDSFLYLRVFYDGRLLGWNSEEWPLYVELSVALLIVEIVILVVIRWRITAMRKALTLSVILVLCGVCTPMLIGLFFAAGRNCMLPKPPGVHLMHQYGCCAQGLVFPQRQVVDHLLPLYRNTEDNHAAVDTFLEDWANNHDSLRWAVTPVLIQHVGGKSSHGAGDQESGSLTDDMPFDYSFEMNDPIKLAKEHKAWLAEIREINTKQFE
;
A
#
# COMPACT_ATOMS: atom_id res chain seq x y z
N MET A 1 25.56 -25.63 -56.87
CA MET A 1 24.20 -25.52 -56.30
C MET A 1 24.17 -26.26 -54.96
N LEU A 2 24.92 -25.78 -53.96
CA LEU A 2 25.05 -26.39 -52.64
C LEU A 2 24.60 -25.36 -51.60
N ILE A 3 23.28 -25.22 -51.44
CA ILE A 3 22.69 -24.47 -50.33
C ILE A 3 22.39 -25.48 -49.23
N ASN A 4 23.30 -25.54 -48.25
CA ASN A 4 23.07 -25.69 -46.82
C ASN A 4 21.78 -26.45 -46.38
N PHE A 5 21.80 -27.78 -46.44
CA PHE A 5 20.78 -28.60 -45.75
C PHE A 5 20.93 -28.58 -44.21
N HIS A 6 22.13 -28.32 -43.66
CA HIS A 6 22.34 -28.24 -42.21
C HIS A 6 21.68 -27.01 -41.56
N ASN A 7 21.55 -25.90 -42.31
CA ASN A 7 20.93 -24.67 -41.80
C ASN A 7 19.40 -24.71 -41.82
N ARG A 8 18.76 -25.51 -42.69
CA ARG A 8 17.28 -25.52 -42.79
C ARG A 8 16.63 -25.99 -41.50
N GLY A 9 17.18 -27.01 -40.84
CA GLY A 9 16.65 -27.50 -39.56
C GLY A 9 16.77 -26.48 -38.43
N ILE A 10 17.92 -25.81 -38.32
CA ILE A 10 18.16 -24.75 -37.31
C ILE A 10 17.25 -23.55 -37.58
N VAL A 11 17.10 -23.14 -38.85
CA VAL A 11 16.21 -22.04 -39.24
C VAL A 11 14.76 -22.38 -38.92
N SER A 12 14.28 -23.57 -39.28
CA SER A 12 12.91 -24.01 -38.94
C SER A 12 12.68 -24.06 -37.44
N PHE A 13 13.64 -24.57 -36.66
CA PHE A 13 13.58 -24.56 -35.20
C PHE A 13 13.48 -23.12 -34.65
N PHE A 14 14.35 -22.22 -35.11
CA PHE A 14 14.38 -20.85 -34.64
C PHE A 14 13.10 -20.09 -35.02
N LEU A 15 12.56 -20.30 -36.21
CA LEU A 15 11.26 -19.74 -36.61
C LEU A 15 10.12 -20.25 -35.73
N GLY A 16 10.12 -21.55 -35.38
CA GLY A 16 9.17 -22.13 -34.44
C GLY A 16 9.29 -21.48 -33.05
N PHE A 17 10.52 -21.29 -32.57
CA PHE A 17 10.78 -20.57 -31.32
C PHE A 17 10.25 -19.12 -31.38
N LEU A 18 10.50 -18.38 -32.46
CA LEU A 18 10.01 -17.00 -32.61
C LEU A 18 8.49 -16.92 -32.60
N LEU A 19 7.80 -17.90 -33.21
CA LEU A 19 6.35 -17.99 -33.14
C LEU A 19 5.87 -18.19 -31.70
N CYS A 20 6.47 -19.14 -30.97
CA CYS A 20 6.14 -19.36 -29.55
C CYS A 20 6.46 -18.12 -28.69
N TYR A 21 7.62 -17.49 -28.92
CA TYR A 21 8.03 -16.26 -28.24
C TYR A 21 7.02 -15.14 -28.47
N ALA A 22 6.55 -14.95 -29.70
CA ALA A 22 5.54 -13.93 -30.03
C ALA A 22 4.20 -14.21 -29.33
N VAL A 23 3.78 -15.48 -29.24
CA VAL A 23 2.56 -15.87 -28.50
C VAL A 23 2.71 -15.57 -27.00
N VAL A 24 3.86 -15.94 -26.39
CA VAL A 24 4.13 -15.64 -24.98
C VAL A 24 4.20 -14.13 -24.73
N ALA A 25 4.86 -13.37 -25.61
CA ALA A 25 4.92 -11.91 -25.51
C ALA A 25 3.53 -11.27 -25.63
N ALA A 26 2.68 -11.77 -26.54
CA ALA A 26 1.30 -11.30 -26.66
C ALA A 26 0.46 -11.63 -25.41
N TYR A 27 0.64 -12.81 -24.83
CA TYR A 27 0.02 -13.20 -23.58
C TYR A 27 0.46 -12.27 -22.42
N LEU A 28 1.76 -12.06 -22.25
CA LEU A 28 2.30 -11.16 -21.21
C LEU A 28 1.83 -9.73 -21.42
N ARG A 29 1.77 -9.24 -22.67
CA ARG A 29 1.19 -7.94 -22.99
C ARG A 29 -0.28 -7.81 -22.54
N SER A 30 -1.04 -8.90 -22.53
CA SER A 30 -2.44 -8.91 -22.07
C SER A 30 -2.59 -9.03 -20.55
N LYS A 31 -1.58 -9.55 -19.84
CA LYS A 31 -1.63 -9.81 -18.39
C LYS A 31 -0.87 -8.77 -17.57
N CYS A 32 0.27 -8.31 -18.06
CA CYS A 32 1.18 -7.43 -17.33
C CYS A 32 0.98 -5.94 -17.63
N TYR A 33 -0.11 -5.55 -18.30
CA TYR A 33 -0.34 -4.15 -18.64
C TYR A 33 -0.59 -3.23 -17.43
N ARG A 34 -0.84 -3.82 -16.25
CA ARG A 34 -1.02 -3.10 -14.98
C ARG A 34 0.25 -2.97 -14.16
N ASP A 35 1.34 -3.63 -14.55
CA ASP A 35 2.59 -3.55 -13.82
C ASP A 35 3.40 -2.35 -14.30
N PRO A 36 3.63 -1.33 -13.46
CA PRO A 36 4.39 -0.13 -13.84
C PRO A 36 5.85 -0.40 -14.20
N SER A 37 6.40 -1.55 -13.82
CA SER A 37 7.76 -1.97 -14.20
C SER A 37 7.82 -2.76 -15.51
N SER A 38 6.67 -2.95 -16.18
CA SER A 38 6.55 -3.67 -17.45
C SER A 38 6.69 -2.75 -18.65
N ILE A 39 7.34 -3.20 -19.72
CA ILE A 39 7.29 -2.50 -21.02
C ILE A 39 5.87 -2.52 -21.63
N PHE A 40 5.01 -3.42 -21.13
CA PHE A 40 3.63 -3.54 -21.56
C PHE A 40 2.68 -2.65 -20.76
N PHE A 41 3.18 -1.90 -19.78
CA PHE A 41 2.39 -1.02 -18.94
C PHE A 41 1.54 -0.06 -19.77
N ARG A 42 0.26 0.06 -19.43
CA ARG A 42 -0.68 0.97 -20.08
C ARG A 42 -1.35 1.83 -19.01
N PRO A 43 -0.82 3.03 -18.69
CA PRO A 43 -1.33 3.85 -17.59
C PRO A 43 -2.84 4.10 -17.69
N GLU A 44 -3.32 4.43 -18.90
CA GLU A 44 -4.75 4.69 -19.18
C GLU A 44 -5.68 3.50 -18.84
N SER A 45 -5.19 2.27 -18.97
CA SER A 45 -5.97 1.07 -18.66
C SER A 45 -5.70 0.56 -17.24
N ALA A 46 -4.52 0.84 -16.70
CA ALA A 46 -4.07 0.37 -15.40
C ALA A 46 -4.60 1.22 -14.24
N ARG A 47 -4.81 2.51 -14.46
CA ARG A 47 -5.30 3.47 -13.45
C ARG A 47 -6.82 3.66 -13.47
N VAL A 48 -7.55 2.80 -14.17
CA VAL A 48 -9.02 2.83 -14.17
C VAL A 48 -9.53 2.48 -12.78
N LEU A 49 -10.07 3.49 -12.09
CA LEU A 49 -10.69 3.35 -10.78
C LEU A 49 -11.99 2.54 -10.92
N THR A 50 -11.93 1.25 -10.62
CA THR A 50 -13.07 0.34 -10.68
C THR A 50 -13.59 0.07 -9.28
N TYR A 51 -12.74 -0.51 -8.44
CA TYR A 51 -13.10 -0.85 -7.07
C TYR A 51 -13.08 0.38 -6.17
N SER A 52 -12.12 1.29 -6.34
CA SER A 52 -12.09 2.55 -5.59
C SER A 52 -13.34 3.39 -5.85
N SER A 53 -13.79 3.50 -7.11
CA SER A 53 -15.02 4.23 -7.46
C SER A 53 -16.26 3.61 -6.80
N PHE A 54 -16.33 2.28 -6.75
CA PHE A 54 -17.40 1.57 -6.05
C PHE A 54 -17.40 1.87 -4.55
N ARG A 55 -16.24 1.80 -3.89
CA ARG A 55 -16.11 2.13 -2.46
C ARG A 55 -16.38 3.60 -2.17
N LYS A 56 -15.96 4.53 -3.04
CA LYS A 56 -16.30 5.96 -2.94
C LYS A 56 -17.80 6.19 -2.92
N ALA A 57 -18.55 5.55 -3.82
CA ALA A 57 -20.01 5.67 -3.85
C ALA A 57 -20.67 5.14 -2.57
N GLN A 58 -20.18 4.03 -2.01
CA GLN A 58 -20.65 3.52 -0.72
C GLN A 58 -20.35 4.51 0.42
N ALA A 59 -19.13 5.04 0.46
CA ALA A 59 -18.69 5.99 1.46
C ALA A 59 -19.50 7.30 1.42
N GLN A 60 -19.76 7.84 0.23
CA GLN A 60 -20.58 9.03 0.04
C GLN A 60 -22.00 8.81 0.57
N LYS A 61 -22.62 7.68 0.21
CA LYS A 61 -23.95 7.30 0.69
C LYS A 61 -23.99 7.18 2.22
N PHE A 62 -22.95 6.60 2.82
CA PHE A 62 -22.82 6.52 4.28
C PHE A 62 -22.66 7.91 4.90
N GLY A 63 -21.88 8.79 4.26
CA GLY A 63 -21.78 10.24 4.48
C GLY A 63 -23.14 10.93 4.64
N GLU A 64 -23.97 10.80 3.62
CA GLU A 64 -25.30 11.41 3.56
C GLU A 64 -26.23 10.87 4.65
N LEU A 65 -26.17 9.56 4.92
CA LEU A 65 -26.94 8.94 6.00
C LEU A 65 -26.52 9.50 7.36
N ALA A 66 -25.22 9.58 7.62
CA ALA A 66 -24.66 10.12 8.85
C ALA A 66 -24.95 11.62 9.01
N ALA A 67 -25.13 12.38 7.93
CA ALA A 67 -25.55 13.77 8.03
C ALA A 67 -26.97 13.91 8.63
N SER A 68 -27.82 12.92 8.41
CA SER A 68 -29.24 12.95 8.80
C SER A 68 -29.55 12.15 10.06
N HIS A 69 -28.73 11.14 10.38
CA HIS A 69 -28.96 10.22 11.49
C HIS A 69 -27.71 10.07 12.34
N ALA A 70 -27.89 9.97 13.66
CA ALA A 70 -26.81 9.59 14.54
C ALA A 70 -26.36 8.16 14.23
N ILE A 71 -25.07 7.99 13.99
CA ILE A 71 -24.44 6.70 13.79
C ILE A 71 -23.90 6.19 15.13
N ALA A 72 -23.83 4.87 15.29
CA ALA A 72 -23.19 4.27 16.45
C ALA A 72 -21.75 4.79 16.60
N LYS A 73 -21.42 5.26 17.80
CA LYS A 73 -20.10 5.73 18.20
C LYS A 73 -19.50 4.83 19.25
N TRP A 74 -18.20 4.94 19.46
CA TRP A 74 -17.54 4.23 20.55
C TRP A 74 -18.12 4.66 21.90
N ALA A 75 -18.70 3.71 22.62
CA ALA A 75 -19.18 3.89 23.97
C ALA A 75 -17.97 3.74 24.89
N ASN A 76 -17.50 4.86 25.47
CA ASN A 76 -16.35 5.02 26.38
C ASN A 76 -16.39 4.15 27.66
N SER A 77 -16.52 2.85 27.47
CA SER A 77 -16.80 1.81 28.46
C SER A 77 -15.65 0.83 28.55
N THR A 78 -14.90 0.65 27.44
CA THR A 78 -13.71 -0.19 27.35
C THR A 78 -12.69 0.46 26.43
N SER A 79 -11.40 0.24 26.69
CA SER A 79 -10.33 0.70 25.80
C SER A 79 -10.52 0.11 24.40
N PRO A 80 -10.52 0.93 23.33
CA PRO A 80 -10.73 0.45 21.97
C PRO A 80 -9.56 -0.44 21.54
N GLU A 81 -9.82 -1.36 20.60
CA GLU A 81 -8.75 -2.16 20.01
C GLU A 81 -7.84 -1.28 19.14
N LEU A 82 -8.46 -0.37 18.38
CA LEU A 82 -7.80 0.49 17.40
C LEU A 82 -8.26 1.94 17.59
N CYS A 83 -7.30 2.86 17.71
CA CYS A 83 -7.57 4.28 17.45
C CYS A 83 -7.24 4.60 15.99
N VAL A 84 -8.15 5.19 15.24
CA VAL A 84 -7.92 5.67 13.88
C VAL A 84 -7.82 7.19 13.93
N ALA A 85 -6.67 7.71 13.55
CA ALA A 85 -6.33 9.12 13.56
C ALA A 85 -6.22 9.64 12.12
N VAL A 86 -7.10 10.57 11.75
CA VAL A 86 -7.16 11.16 10.41
C VAL A 86 -6.84 12.65 10.49
N ALA A 87 -5.78 13.10 9.81
CA ALA A 87 -5.48 14.53 9.65
C ALA A 87 -6.05 15.03 8.32
N SER A 88 -6.67 16.20 8.33
CA SER A 88 -7.28 16.82 7.16
C SER A 88 -6.90 18.29 7.06
N VAL A 89 -6.51 18.72 5.87
CA VAL A 89 -6.16 20.12 5.55
C VAL A 89 -7.03 20.63 4.39
N SER A 90 -7.22 21.94 4.34
CA SER A 90 -8.10 22.56 3.34
C SER A 90 -7.43 22.56 1.96
N ARG A 91 -8.23 22.39 0.90
CA ARG A 91 -7.75 22.39 -0.50
C ARG A 91 -8.53 23.37 -1.39
N HIS A 92 -9.10 24.40 -0.75
CA HIS A 92 -9.87 25.48 -1.35
C HIS A 92 -11.04 25.00 -2.23
N GLY A 93 -12.08 24.48 -1.59
CA GLY A 93 -13.37 24.14 -2.21
C GLY A 93 -13.56 22.66 -2.52
N PHE A 94 -12.68 21.78 -2.03
CA PHE A 94 -12.78 20.34 -2.23
C PHE A 94 -12.21 19.58 -1.02
N SER A 95 -12.84 18.47 -0.63
CA SER A 95 -12.36 17.61 0.45
C SER A 95 -12.60 16.12 0.15
N TYR A 96 -11.60 15.30 0.44
CA TYR A 96 -11.70 13.83 0.38
C TYR A 96 -12.21 13.22 1.70
N LEU A 97 -12.23 14.00 2.79
CA LEU A 97 -12.43 13.51 4.15
C LEU A 97 -13.73 12.72 4.31
N LYS A 98 -14.84 13.20 3.73
CA LYS A 98 -16.14 12.50 3.78
C LYS A 98 -16.05 11.10 3.18
N GLU A 99 -15.39 10.94 2.04
CA GLU A 99 -15.22 9.64 1.39
C GLU A 99 -14.28 8.73 2.19
N THR A 100 -13.22 9.30 2.77
CA THR A 100 -12.30 8.58 3.64
C THR A 100 -13.01 8.03 4.87
N LEU A 101 -13.64 8.89 5.67
CA LEU A 101 -14.36 8.48 6.89
C LEU A 101 -15.51 7.52 6.56
N GLY A 102 -16.25 7.80 5.49
CA GLY A 102 -17.32 6.94 5.02
C GLY A 102 -16.81 5.54 4.67
N SER A 103 -15.67 5.43 3.98
CA SER A 103 -15.12 4.12 3.58
C SER A 103 -14.56 3.30 4.74
N ILE A 104 -14.06 3.98 5.79
CA ILE A 104 -13.55 3.39 7.02
C ILE A 104 -14.70 2.78 7.83
N LEU A 105 -15.83 3.48 7.90
CA LEU A 105 -16.98 3.14 8.75
C LEU A 105 -18.03 2.28 8.04
N GLU A 106 -18.19 2.43 6.73
CA GLU A 106 -19.17 1.66 5.97
C GLU A 106 -18.82 0.17 5.99
N GLY A 107 -19.84 -0.65 6.27
CA GLY A 107 -19.73 -2.11 6.32
C GLY A 107 -19.35 -2.66 7.69
N LEU A 108 -18.87 -1.82 8.61
CA LEU A 108 -18.61 -2.25 9.99
C LEU A 108 -19.91 -2.59 10.72
N ASP A 109 -19.90 -3.69 11.48
CA ASP A 109 -21.00 -3.98 12.39
C ASP A 109 -20.86 -3.20 13.73
N ASP A 110 -21.89 -3.27 14.57
CA ASP A 110 -21.88 -2.56 15.85
C ASP A 110 -20.71 -3.01 16.74
N LEU A 111 -20.34 -4.30 16.73
CA LEU A 111 -19.23 -4.83 17.54
C LEU A 111 -17.88 -4.30 17.05
N GLU A 112 -17.66 -4.23 15.75
CA GLU A 112 -16.47 -3.64 15.16
C GLU A 112 -16.40 -2.15 15.45
N ARG A 113 -17.52 -1.42 15.27
CA ARG A 113 -17.59 0.02 15.53
C ARG A 113 -17.29 0.36 16.98
N GLN A 114 -17.72 -0.46 17.94
CA GLN A 114 -17.41 -0.32 19.36
C GLN A 114 -15.94 -0.61 19.72
N ARG A 115 -15.13 -1.12 18.78
CA ARG A 115 -13.70 -1.39 19.00
C ARG A 115 -12.78 -0.37 18.34
N ILE A 116 -13.36 0.59 17.61
CA ILE A 116 -12.66 1.65 16.91
C ILE A 116 -12.99 2.98 17.58
N TYR A 117 -11.95 3.75 17.93
CA TYR A 117 -12.08 5.15 18.31
C TYR A 117 -11.55 6.02 17.18
N LEU A 118 -12.40 6.85 16.59
CA LEU A 118 -12.08 7.66 15.42
C LEU A 118 -11.83 9.12 15.80
N VAL A 119 -10.58 9.55 15.69
CA VAL A 119 -10.13 10.93 15.90
C VAL A 119 -9.91 11.59 14.55
N VAL A 120 -10.54 12.75 14.33
CA VAL A 120 -10.37 13.51 13.09
C VAL A 120 -9.91 14.92 13.41
N PHE A 121 -8.74 15.31 12.90
CA PHE A 121 -8.16 16.62 13.14
C PHE A 121 -8.20 17.48 11.89
N LEU A 122 -9.00 18.56 11.93
CA LEU A 122 -8.94 19.63 10.94
C LEU A 122 -7.74 20.50 11.29
N ALA A 123 -6.62 20.30 10.60
CA ALA A 123 -5.30 20.75 11.02
C ALA A 123 -5.04 22.22 10.65
N HIS A 124 -5.88 23.12 11.19
CA HIS A 124 -5.75 24.57 11.04
C HIS A 124 -5.89 25.25 12.40
N THR A 125 -5.09 26.30 12.64
CA THR A 125 -5.23 27.13 13.86
C THR A 125 -6.64 27.73 13.94
N ASN A 126 -7.20 28.12 12.80
CA ASN A 126 -8.62 28.40 12.64
C ASN A 126 -9.31 27.30 11.82
N GLN A 127 -9.96 26.35 12.51
CA GLN A 127 -10.63 25.22 11.87
C GLN A 127 -11.77 25.61 10.93
N SER A 128 -12.35 26.81 11.07
CA SER A 128 -13.41 27.28 10.16
C SER A 128 -12.93 27.53 8.72
N GLN A 129 -11.62 27.45 8.48
CA GLN A 129 -11.04 27.52 7.14
C GLN A 129 -11.25 26.21 6.35
N HIS A 130 -11.47 25.09 7.04
CA HIS A 130 -11.70 23.82 6.39
C HIS A 130 -13.15 23.69 5.88
N GLU A 131 -13.31 23.16 4.68
CA GLU A 131 -14.58 23.00 3.97
C GLU A 131 -15.60 22.14 4.72
N ASP A 132 -15.13 21.26 5.60
CA ASP A 132 -15.95 20.29 6.32
C ASP A 132 -16.21 20.71 7.78
N PHE A 133 -15.79 21.92 8.16
CA PHE A 133 -15.94 22.40 9.52
C PHE A 133 -17.41 22.45 9.92
N ARG A 134 -17.75 21.77 11.04
CA ARG A 134 -19.11 21.65 11.60
C ARG A 134 -20.14 20.97 10.69
N GLU A 135 -19.69 20.27 9.65
CA GLU A 135 -20.57 19.46 8.85
C GLU A 135 -21.26 18.37 9.69
N PRO A 136 -22.58 18.13 9.55
CA PRO A 136 -23.30 17.16 10.38
C PRO A 136 -22.75 15.74 10.28
N TRP A 137 -22.34 15.31 9.08
CA TRP A 137 -21.75 13.98 8.89
C TRP A 137 -20.42 13.83 9.61
N LEU A 138 -19.59 14.87 9.66
CA LEU A 138 -18.31 14.85 10.36
C LEU A 138 -18.54 14.71 11.87
N LEU A 139 -19.44 15.54 12.41
CA LEU A 139 -19.84 15.50 13.82
C LEU A 139 -20.42 14.14 14.21
N ASN A 140 -21.12 13.46 13.31
CA ASN A 140 -21.75 12.16 13.59
C ASN A 140 -20.83 10.96 13.36
N MET A 141 -19.81 11.07 12.50
CA MET A 141 -18.85 10.00 12.26
C MET A 141 -17.69 9.98 13.26
N ALA A 142 -17.11 11.15 13.55
CA ALA A 142 -15.94 11.25 14.43
C ALA A 142 -16.33 11.04 15.91
N ASP A 143 -15.52 10.29 16.64
CA ASP A 143 -15.64 10.18 18.11
C ASP A 143 -15.03 11.41 18.78
N ASN A 144 -13.99 12.00 18.18
CA ASN A 144 -13.33 13.19 18.68
C ASN A 144 -12.84 14.11 17.55
N LEU A 145 -12.89 15.42 17.80
CA LEU A 145 -12.48 16.49 16.89
C LEU A 145 -11.58 17.47 17.65
N PRO A 146 -10.29 17.13 17.85
CA PRO A 146 -9.39 17.97 18.63
C PRO A 146 -9.09 19.31 17.94
N THR A 147 -8.58 20.25 18.73
CA THR A 147 -7.89 21.47 18.28
C THR A 147 -6.42 21.39 18.71
N TYR A 148 -5.59 22.34 18.28
CA TYR A 148 -4.27 22.48 18.89
C TYR A 148 -4.40 22.72 20.41
N PRO A 149 -3.41 22.28 21.21
CA PRO A 149 -3.36 22.57 22.64
C PRO A 149 -3.42 24.08 22.92
N ASP A 150 -3.97 24.46 24.06
CA ASP A 150 -4.03 25.85 24.53
C ASP A 150 -2.65 26.31 25.06
N ASP A 151 -1.66 26.28 24.16
CA ASP A 151 -0.31 26.79 24.35
C ASP A 151 -0.09 27.90 23.33
N ALA A 152 -0.02 29.14 23.82
CA ALA A 152 0.12 30.32 22.96
C ALA A 152 1.37 30.24 22.06
N GLY A 153 2.47 29.67 22.55
CA GLY A 153 3.70 29.53 21.77
C GLY A 153 3.54 28.55 20.60
N ILE A 154 2.90 27.41 20.84
CA ILE A 154 2.62 26.42 19.79
C ILE A 154 1.60 26.97 18.78
N VAL A 155 0.52 27.60 19.25
CA VAL A 155 -0.51 28.15 18.37
C VAL A 155 0.05 29.26 17.48
N ASP A 156 0.89 30.15 18.02
CA ASP A 156 1.54 31.20 17.25
C ASP A 156 2.56 30.63 16.24
N LEU A 157 3.33 29.62 16.63
CA LEU A 157 4.24 28.90 15.74
C LEU A 157 3.48 28.27 14.57
N VAL A 158 2.43 27.50 14.84
CA VAL A 158 1.64 26.85 13.78
C VAL A 158 1.02 27.89 12.85
N ARG A 159 0.53 29.00 13.39
CA ARG A 159 -0.02 30.10 12.57
C ARG A 159 1.06 30.69 11.64
N GLN A 160 2.29 30.83 12.11
CA GLN A 160 3.41 31.27 11.26
C GLN A 160 3.71 30.24 10.16
N LEU A 161 3.75 28.95 10.50
CA LEU A 161 3.98 27.88 9.51
C LEU A 161 2.87 27.82 8.45
N GLU A 162 1.62 28.06 8.84
CA GLU A 162 0.46 28.19 7.93
C GLU A 162 0.60 29.40 6.98
N ILE A 163 1.11 30.53 7.47
CA ILE A 163 1.35 31.74 6.67
C ILE A 163 2.53 31.52 5.69
N ASP A 164 3.61 30.91 6.16
CA ASP A 164 4.82 30.69 5.37
C ASP A 164 4.55 29.74 4.18
N GLY A 165 3.79 28.66 4.41
CA GLY A 165 3.25 27.79 3.36
C GLY A 165 4.28 27.14 2.43
N ASN A 166 5.57 27.21 2.76
CA ASN A 166 6.64 26.56 2.00
C ASN A 166 6.82 25.11 2.46
N TYR A 167 7.58 24.32 1.69
CA TYR A 167 7.80 22.91 2.00
C TYR A 167 8.33 22.67 3.41
N GLU A 168 9.29 23.47 3.88
CA GLU A 168 9.87 23.32 5.21
C GLU A 168 8.85 23.61 6.32
N ALA A 169 8.06 24.67 6.14
CA ALA A 169 6.99 25.03 7.05
C ALA A 169 5.93 23.92 7.15
N HIS A 170 5.55 23.35 6.01
CA HIS A 170 4.66 22.19 5.96
C HIS A 170 5.26 20.96 6.65
N ALA A 171 6.53 20.65 6.38
CA ALA A 171 7.20 19.50 6.97
C ALA A 171 7.27 19.58 8.50
N ARG A 172 7.53 20.77 9.04
CA ARG A 172 7.50 21.03 10.49
C ARG A 172 6.08 20.96 11.04
N LYS A 173 5.13 21.64 10.41
CA LYS A 173 3.72 21.67 10.84
C LYS A 173 3.12 20.27 10.89
N GLN A 174 3.36 19.44 9.86
CA GLN A 174 2.81 18.08 9.79
C GLN A 174 3.23 17.21 11.00
N LYS A 175 4.46 17.38 11.52
CA LYS A 175 4.92 16.68 12.73
C LYS A 175 4.14 17.13 13.97
N ILE A 176 3.85 18.43 14.09
CA ILE A 176 3.00 18.97 15.15
C ILE A 176 1.59 18.39 15.03
N ASP A 177 1.01 18.38 13.82
CA ASP A 177 -0.34 17.86 13.54
C ASP A 177 -0.48 16.39 13.96
N TYR A 178 0.50 15.57 13.59
CA TYR A 178 0.57 14.17 14.00
C TYR A 178 0.68 14.02 15.52
N SER A 179 1.42 14.90 16.20
CA SER A 179 1.54 14.85 17.66
C SER A 179 0.19 15.09 18.36
N VAL A 180 -0.68 15.95 17.82
CA VAL A 180 -2.04 16.19 18.35
C VAL A 180 -2.87 14.91 18.23
N LEU A 181 -2.89 14.30 17.05
CA LEU A 181 -3.64 13.07 16.79
C LEU A 181 -3.18 11.90 17.65
N LEU A 182 -1.86 11.68 17.74
CA LEU A 182 -1.29 10.60 18.53
C LEU A 182 -1.56 10.81 20.03
N ASP A 183 -1.60 12.05 20.51
CA ASP A 183 -1.92 12.36 21.91
C ASP A 183 -3.39 12.04 22.23
N GLU A 184 -4.31 12.40 21.34
CA GLU A 184 -5.73 12.06 21.49
C GLU A 184 -5.96 10.54 21.49
N CYS A 185 -5.27 9.81 20.61
CA CYS A 185 -5.29 8.35 20.65
C CYS A 185 -4.70 7.80 21.96
N ALA A 186 -3.61 8.38 22.46
CA ALA A 186 -2.97 7.91 23.69
C ALA A 186 -3.88 8.03 24.93
N LYS A 187 -4.76 9.04 24.99
CA LYS A 187 -5.70 9.25 26.11
C LYS A 187 -6.66 8.08 26.33
N VAL A 188 -7.10 7.41 25.25
CA VAL A 188 -8.03 6.27 25.34
C VAL A 188 -7.34 4.91 25.48
N ARG A 189 -5.99 4.90 25.44
CA ARG A 189 -5.14 3.71 25.60
C ARG A 189 -5.56 2.54 24.70
N PRO A 190 -5.59 2.73 23.37
CA PRO A 190 -5.93 1.65 22.44
C PRO A 190 -4.81 0.58 22.46
N LYS A 191 -5.05 -0.59 21.87
CA LYS A 191 -3.94 -1.54 21.64
C LYS A 191 -3.06 -1.13 20.46
N TYR A 192 -3.68 -0.54 19.44
CA TYR A 192 -3.01 -0.04 18.25
C TYR A 192 -3.52 1.35 17.89
N THR A 193 -2.66 2.16 17.30
CA THR A 193 -3.02 3.47 16.73
C THR A 193 -2.70 3.46 15.26
N MET A 194 -3.67 3.81 14.43
CA MET A 194 -3.56 3.92 12.98
C MET A 194 -3.57 5.38 12.60
N THR A 195 -2.55 5.84 11.88
CA THR A 195 -2.57 7.15 11.22
C THR A 195 -3.04 6.97 9.78
N LEU A 196 -3.92 7.84 9.32
CA LEU A 196 -4.46 7.86 7.97
C LEU A 196 -4.40 9.29 7.41
N GLU A 197 -4.09 9.39 6.12
CA GLU A 197 -4.34 10.60 5.34
C GLU A 197 -5.84 10.73 5.01
N ASP A 198 -6.30 11.94 4.72
CA ASP A 198 -7.71 12.25 4.44
C ASP A 198 -8.14 11.90 3.01
N ASP A 199 -7.26 11.37 2.17
CA ASP A 199 -7.46 11.11 0.75
C ASP A 199 -7.27 9.62 0.38
N VAL A 200 -7.77 8.74 1.23
CA VAL A 200 -7.68 7.29 1.08
C VAL A 200 -9.07 6.64 1.05
N ILE A 201 -9.16 5.47 0.44
CA ILE A 201 -10.37 4.65 0.45
C ILE A 201 -10.07 3.26 0.98
N ALA A 202 -10.80 2.85 2.01
CA ALA A 202 -10.64 1.54 2.63
C ALA A 202 -11.37 0.42 1.90
N LEU A 203 -10.74 -0.75 1.88
CA LEU A 203 -11.29 -2.02 1.41
C LEU A 203 -12.49 -2.44 2.28
N ASP A 204 -13.50 -3.08 1.69
CA ASP A 204 -14.50 -3.79 2.50
C ASP A 204 -13.83 -4.88 3.35
N GLY A 205 -14.12 -4.89 4.64
CA GLY A 205 -13.50 -5.78 5.61
C GLY A 205 -12.05 -5.42 5.95
N TRP A 206 -11.61 -4.17 5.73
CA TRP A 206 -10.25 -3.74 6.07
C TRP A 206 -9.90 -3.99 7.55
N TYR A 207 -10.87 -3.80 8.46
CA TYR A 207 -10.62 -3.83 9.91
C TYR A 207 -10.15 -5.21 10.40
N HIS A 208 -10.91 -6.26 10.13
CA HIS A 208 -10.53 -7.61 10.54
C HIS A 208 -9.23 -8.08 9.86
N ARG A 209 -8.99 -7.66 8.62
CA ARG A 209 -7.72 -7.93 7.91
C ARG A 209 -6.54 -7.24 8.57
N ALA A 210 -6.71 -5.97 8.96
CA ALA A 210 -5.68 -5.21 9.66
C ALA A 210 -5.33 -5.88 11.00
N LEU A 211 -6.33 -6.29 11.78
CA LEU A 211 -6.11 -7.00 13.04
C LEU A 211 -5.38 -8.34 12.85
N ASN A 212 -5.79 -9.15 11.87
CA ASN A 212 -5.12 -10.42 11.57
C ASN A 212 -3.66 -10.19 11.10
N ALA A 213 -3.43 -9.15 10.30
CA ALA A 213 -2.10 -8.76 9.87
C ALA A 213 -1.23 -8.30 11.04
N LEU A 214 -1.77 -7.54 11.99
CA LEU A 214 -1.06 -7.13 13.22
C LEU A 214 -0.69 -8.32 14.11
N GLN A 215 -1.59 -9.28 14.26
CA GLN A 215 -1.31 -10.53 14.98
C GLN A 215 -0.18 -11.31 14.30
N THR A 216 -0.22 -11.40 12.96
CA THR A 216 0.83 -12.06 12.17
C THR A 216 2.16 -11.32 12.27
N ALA A 217 2.17 -9.99 12.16
CA ALA A 217 3.37 -9.17 12.36
C ALA A 217 3.96 -9.40 13.75
N THR A 218 3.13 -9.38 14.80
CA THR A 218 3.56 -9.63 16.18
C THR A 218 4.21 -11.00 16.33
N ARG A 219 3.60 -12.04 15.75
CA ARG A 219 4.16 -13.40 15.77
C ARG A 219 5.51 -13.45 15.04
N LYS A 220 5.58 -12.94 13.82
CA LYS A 220 6.82 -12.94 13.02
C LYS A 220 7.94 -12.12 13.68
N THR A 221 7.62 -10.99 14.30
CA THR A 221 8.56 -10.19 15.09
C THR A 221 9.20 -11.02 16.21
N ARG A 222 8.39 -11.80 16.96
CA ARG A 222 8.90 -12.69 18.02
C ARG A 222 9.74 -13.83 17.46
N GLU A 223 9.36 -14.40 16.32
CA GLU A 223 10.14 -15.43 15.61
C GLU A 223 11.52 -14.91 15.19
N LEU A 224 11.65 -13.61 14.92
CA LEU A 224 12.92 -12.94 14.65
C LEU A 224 13.70 -12.56 15.93
N GLY A 225 13.21 -12.93 17.12
CA GLY A 225 13.85 -12.62 18.40
C GLY A 225 13.77 -11.13 18.79
N ARG A 226 12.80 -10.39 18.25
CA ARG A 226 12.56 -8.97 18.57
C ARG A 226 11.30 -8.83 19.43
N ASP A 227 11.30 -7.84 20.33
CA ASP A 227 10.16 -7.60 21.23
C ASP A 227 9.02 -6.82 20.57
N SER A 228 9.35 -5.96 19.59
CA SER A 228 8.40 -5.09 18.91
C SER A 228 8.79 -4.81 17.47
N PHE A 229 7.83 -4.26 16.73
CA PHE A 229 8.01 -3.64 15.42
C PHE A 229 7.47 -2.21 15.49
N LEU A 230 7.92 -1.34 14.59
CA LEU A 230 7.52 0.06 14.56
C LEU A 230 6.08 0.22 14.09
N TYR A 231 5.79 -0.25 12.88
CA TYR A 231 4.44 -0.20 12.31
C TYR A 231 4.15 -1.37 11.37
N LEU A 232 2.86 -1.56 11.10
CA LEU A 232 2.31 -2.28 9.96
C LEU A 232 1.79 -1.26 8.95
N ARG A 233 2.35 -1.27 7.74
CA ARG A 233 1.91 -0.48 6.60
C ARG A 233 0.73 -1.18 5.92
N VAL A 234 -0.37 -0.46 5.76
CA VAL A 234 -1.60 -0.99 5.12
C VAL A 234 -1.77 -0.56 3.66
N PHE A 235 -0.89 0.32 3.18
CA PHE A 235 -0.77 0.72 1.78
C PHE A 235 0.67 1.01 1.43
N TYR A 236 1.10 0.59 0.25
CA TYR A 236 2.39 0.94 -0.34
C TYR A 236 2.20 1.18 -1.83
N ASP A 237 3.05 2.03 -2.40
CA ASP A 237 3.04 2.29 -3.84
C ASP A 237 3.57 1.08 -4.62
N GLY A 238 2.73 0.54 -5.51
CA GLY A 238 3.09 -0.60 -6.36
C GLY A 238 4.24 -0.29 -7.33
N ARG A 239 4.49 0.99 -7.65
CA ARG A 239 5.57 1.43 -8.55
C ARG A 239 6.96 1.17 -7.97
N LEU A 240 7.10 1.22 -6.64
CA LEU A 240 8.39 1.02 -5.97
C LEU A 240 8.81 -0.45 -5.88
N LEU A 241 7.90 -1.36 -6.23
CA LEU A 241 8.18 -2.79 -6.27
C LEU A 241 8.71 -3.25 -7.63
N GLY A 242 9.30 -2.37 -8.43
CA GLY A 242 9.90 -2.73 -9.72
C GLY A 242 11.18 -3.57 -9.62
N TRP A 243 11.88 -3.67 -10.76
CA TRP A 243 13.25 -4.21 -10.82
C TRP A 243 14.21 -3.17 -10.24
N ASN A 244 14.44 -3.26 -8.93
CA ASN A 244 15.22 -2.28 -8.20
C ASN A 244 16.72 -2.45 -8.50
N SER A 245 17.42 -1.32 -8.67
CA SER A 245 18.80 -1.35 -9.13
C SER A 245 19.74 -1.95 -8.09
N GLU A 246 19.43 -1.86 -6.80
CA GLU A 246 20.25 -2.42 -5.72
C GLU A 246 20.28 -3.97 -5.74
N GLU A 247 19.31 -4.60 -6.38
CA GLU A 247 19.20 -6.06 -6.51
C GLU A 247 19.80 -6.60 -7.82
N TRP A 248 20.42 -5.75 -8.65
CA TRP A 248 20.97 -6.16 -9.96
C TRP A 248 21.96 -7.35 -9.92
N PRO A 249 22.86 -7.48 -8.90
CA PRO A 249 23.80 -8.60 -8.88
C PRO A 249 23.07 -9.93 -8.74
N LEU A 250 22.06 -9.99 -7.88
CA LEU A 250 21.23 -11.18 -7.68
C LEU A 250 20.52 -11.59 -8.98
N TYR A 251 19.98 -10.62 -9.72
CA TYR A 251 19.30 -10.89 -10.99
C TYR A 251 20.26 -11.46 -12.04
N VAL A 252 21.48 -10.94 -12.11
CA VAL A 252 22.53 -11.45 -13.00
C VAL A 252 22.97 -12.85 -12.57
N GLU A 253 23.22 -13.07 -11.27
CA GLU A 253 23.60 -14.36 -10.72
C GLU A 253 22.55 -15.44 -11.04
N LEU A 254 21.27 -15.15 -10.81
CA LEU A 254 20.18 -16.08 -11.12
C LEU A 254 20.07 -16.35 -12.63
N SER A 255 20.24 -15.33 -13.46
CA SER A 255 20.21 -15.48 -14.93
C SER A 255 21.36 -16.32 -15.45
N VAL A 256 22.57 -16.12 -14.92
CA VAL A 256 23.76 -16.91 -15.27
C VAL A 256 23.64 -18.33 -14.74
N ALA A 257 23.15 -18.53 -13.51
CA ALA A 257 22.90 -19.84 -12.94
C ALA A 257 21.91 -20.64 -13.79
N LEU A 258 20.82 -19.99 -14.25
CA LEU A 258 19.84 -20.60 -15.14
C LEU A 258 20.48 -21.06 -16.45
N LEU A 259 21.33 -20.22 -17.07
CA LEU A 259 22.05 -20.57 -18.30
C LEU A 259 23.03 -21.73 -18.09
N ILE A 260 23.77 -21.75 -16.98
CA ILE A 260 24.71 -22.84 -16.64
C ILE A 260 23.94 -24.15 -16.47
N VAL A 261 22.83 -24.11 -15.71
CA VAL A 261 21.99 -25.29 -15.49
C VAL A 261 21.42 -25.80 -16.82
N GLU A 262 20.93 -24.91 -17.68
CA GLU A 262 20.47 -25.28 -19.02
C GLU A 262 21.58 -25.95 -19.84
N ILE A 263 22.77 -25.35 -19.93
CA ILE A 263 23.91 -25.92 -20.67
C ILE A 263 24.25 -27.31 -20.14
N VAL A 264 24.35 -27.47 -18.81
CA VAL A 264 24.65 -28.76 -18.18
C VAL A 264 23.58 -29.79 -18.54
N ILE A 265 22.30 -29.44 -18.44
CA ILE A 265 21.19 -30.33 -18.80
C ILE A 265 21.28 -30.73 -20.28
N LEU A 266 21.45 -29.79 -21.19
CA LEU A 266 21.52 -30.06 -22.63
C LEU A 266 22.74 -30.93 -23.00
N VAL A 267 23.90 -30.67 -22.38
CA VAL A 267 25.13 -31.47 -22.58
C VAL A 267 24.95 -32.87 -22.01
N VAL A 268 24.38 -33.02 -20.81
CA VAL A 268 24.12 -34.33 -20.18
C VAL A 268 23.11 -35.12 -20.99
N ILE A 269 22.01 -34.52 -21.45
CA ILE A 269 21.02 -35.15 -22.34
C ILE A 269 21.70 -35.62 -23.62
N ARG A 270 22.50 -34.76 -24.25
CA ARG A 270 23.26 -35.11 -25.46
C ARG A 270 24.23 -36.27 -25.20
N TRP A 271 24.90 -36.28 -24.05
CA TRP A 271 25.88 -37.30 -23.70
C TRP A 271 25.23 -38.65 -23.39
N ARG A 272 24.18 -38.66 -22.57
CA ARG A 272 23.50 -39.86 -22.06
C ARG A 272 22.49 -40.45 -23.05
N ILE A 273 21.79 -39.62 -23.83
CA ILE A 273 20.70 -40.06 -24.71
C ILE A 273 21.15 -40.05 -26.17
N THR A 274 21.61 -41.20 -26.66
CA THR A 274 22.15 -41.35 -28.03
C THR A 274 21.18 -40.89 -29.11
N ALA A 275 19.87 -41.11 -28.94
CA ALA A 275 18.84 -40.66 -29.88
C ALA A 275 18.81 -39.13 -30.05
N MET A 276 19.12 -38.37 -28.98
CA MET A 276 19.08 -36.91 -29.00
C MET A 276 20.33 -36.27 -29.60
N ARG A 277 21.41 -37.03 -29.82
CA ARG A 277 22.67 -36.50 -30.38
C ARG A 277 22.52 -35.92 -31.78
N LYS A 278 21.56 -36.39 -32.57
CA LYS A 278 21.29 -35.86 -33.92
C LYS A 278 20.48 -34.56 -33.87
N ALA A 279 19.62 -34.40 -32.86
CA ALA A 279 18.77 -33.22 -32.70
C ALA A 279 19.47 -32.06 -31.95
N LEU A 280 20.16 -32.37 -30.85
CA LEU A 280 20.89 -31.39 -30.03
C LEU A 280 22.32 -31.18 -30.54
N THR A 281 22.50 -30.69 -31.76
CA THR A 281 23.84 -30.35 -32.27
C THR A 281 24.47 -29.22 -31.47
N LEU A 282 25.80 -29.06 -31.53
CA LEU A 282 26.48 -27.96 -30.82
C LEU A 282 25.93 -26.59 -31.26
N SER A 283 25.62 -26.42 -32.55
CA SER A 283 24.98 -25.21 -33.07
C SER A 283 23.59 -24.97 -32.49
N VAL A 284 22.77 -26.01 -32.31
CA VAL A 284 21.45 -25.88 -31.67
C VAL A 284 21.59 -25.49 -30.19
N ILE A 285 22.55 -26.09 -29.47
CA ILE A 285 22.85 -25.72 -28.08
C ILE A 285 23.30 -24.25 -28.00
N LEU A 286 24.17 -23.80 -28.92
CA LEU A 286 24.61 -22.41 -28.98
C LEU A 286 23.46 -21.45 -29.29
N VAL A 287 22.52 -21.82 -30.17
CA VAL A 287 21.32 -20.99 -30.45
C VAL A 287 20.39 -20.96 -29.25
N LEU A 288 20.16 -22.10 -28.59
CA LEU A 288 19.33 -22.18 -27.39
C LEU A 288 19.88 -21.28 -26.27
N CYS A 289 21.11 -21.54 -25.84
CA CYS A 289 21.69 -20.84 -24.70
C CYS A 289 22.18 -19.41 -25.03
N GLY A 290 22.58 -19.16 -26.28
CA GLY A 290 23.12 -17.86 -26.71
C GLY A 290 22.09 -16.89 -27.27
N VAL A 291 20.89 -17.37 -27.65
CA VAL A 291 19.84 -16.53 -28.24
C VAL A 291 18.49 -16.76 -27.59
N CYS A 292 17.96 -17.99 -27.63
CA CYS A 292 16.60 -18.27 -27.17
C CYS A 292 16.41 -17.99 -25.68
N THR A 293 17.30 -18.51 -24.83
CA THR A 293 17.23 -18.31 -23.38
C THR A 293 17.47 -16.86 -22.97
N PRO A 294 18.49 -16.14 -23.49
CA PRO A 294 18.62 -14.70 -23.26
C PRO A 294 17.40 -13.90 -23.70
N MET A 295 16.74 -14.25 -24.81
CA MET A 295 15.48 -13.61 -25.23
C MET A 295 14.35 -13.86 -24.23
N LEU A 296 14.21 -15.08 -23.71
CA LEU A 296 13.20 -15.40 -22.69
C LEU A 296 13.46 -14.71 -21.36
N ILE A 297 14.73 -14.63 -20.93
CA ILE A 297 15.15 -13.87 -19.75
C ILE A 297 14.82 -12.38 -19.96
N GLY A 298 15.17 -11.83 -21.13
CA GLY A 298 14.82 -10.45 -21.49
C GLY A 298 13.31 -10.22 -21.45
N LEU A 299 12.51 -11.15 -21.95
CA LEU A 299 11.05 -11.07 -21.90
C LEU A 299 10.50 -11.14 -20.46
N PHE A 300 11.12 -11.94 -19.58
CA PHE A 300 10.77 -12.02 -18.16
C PHE A 300 10.95 -10.67 -17.47
N PHE A 301 12.10 -10.01 -17.66
CA PHE A 301 12.32 -8.66 -17.12
C PHE A 301 11.40 -7.63 -17.78
N ALA A 302 11.24 -7.69 -19.10
CA ALA A 302 10.36 -6.80 -19.84
C ALA A 302 8.89 -6.90 -19.41
N ALA A 303 8.44 -8.08 -18.95
CA ALA A 303 7.09 -8.28 -18.45
C ALA A 303 6.83 -7.56 -17.11
N GLY A 304 7.87 -7.16 -16.38
CA GLY A 304 7.76 -6.43 -15.11
C GLY A 304 7.80 -7.32 -13.87
N ARG A 305 8.32 -6.77 -12.77
CA ARG A 305 8.54 -7.47 -11.50
C ARG A 305 7.22 -7.89 -10.89
N ASN A 306 6.26 -6.98 -10.72
CA ASN A 306 5.01 -7.27 -10.02
C ASN A 306 4.14 -8.28 -10.77
N CYS A 307 4.24 -8.34 -12.10
CA CYS A 307 3.54 -9.33 -12.91
C CYS A 307 4.18 -10.72 -12.79
N MET A 308 5.51 -10.78 -12.87
CA MET A 308 6.23 -12.06 -12.88
C MET A 308 6.46 -12.64 -11.48
N LEU A 309 6.68 -11.78 -10.49
CA LEU A 309 6.98 -12.11 -9.11
C LEU A 309 6.09 -11.26 -8.16
N PRO A 310 4.75 -11.42 -8.23
CA PRO A 310 3.84 -10.71 -7.34
C PRO A 310 4.13 -11.06 -5.88
N LYS A 311 4.02 -10.07 -4.98
CA LYS A 311 4.08 -10.33 -3.54
C LYS A 311 2.91 -11.25 -3.16
N PRO A 312 3.16 -12.41 -2.52
CA PRO A 312 2.08 -13.30 -2.12
C PRO A 312 1.25 -12.64 -1.00
N PRO A 313 -0.03 -13.01 -0.85
CA PRO A 313 -0.84 -12.51 0.26
C PRO A 313 -0.22 -12.85 1.62
N GLY A 314 -0.28 -11.91 2.56
CA GLY A 314 0.27 -12.04 3.91
C GLY A 314 1.03 -10.80 4.37
N VAL A 315 1.83 -10.98 5.43
CA VAL A 315 2.60 -9.90 6.07
C VAL A 315 4.09 -10.07 5.76
N HIS A 316 4.72 -9.01 5.25
CA HIS A 316 6.09 -9.04 4.74
C HIS A 316 6.94 -7.94 5.36
N LEU A 317 8.23 -8.21 5.61
CA LEU A 317 9.18 -7.17 5.98
C LEU A 317 9.30 -6.19 4.81
N MET A 318 9.29 -4.89 5.11
CA MET A 318 9.36 -3.82 4.13
C MET A 318 10.19 -2.66 4.67
N HIS A 319 11.49 -2.93 4.92
CA HIS A 319 12.44 -1.92 5.35
C HIS A 319 12.89 -0.99 4.23
N GLN A 320 12.73 -1.43 2.98
CA GLN A 320 13.09 -0.75 1.75
C GLN A 320 11.92 -0.83 0.78
N TYR A 321 11.93 0.05 -0.23
CA TYR A 321 10.92 0.08 -1.30
C TYR A 321 9.50 0.25 -0.79
N GLY A 322 9.38 0.80 0.42
CA GLY A 322 8.15 1.24 1.01
C GLY A 322 8.13 2.75 0.96
N CYS A 323 7.14 3.31 0.27
CA CYS A 323 6.82 4.72 0.44
C CYS A 323 5.47 4.86 1.10
N CYS A 324 5.41 6.02 1.75
CA CYS A 324 4.26 6.86 1.94
C CYS A 324 3.47 6.48 3.20
N ALA A 325 2.93 7.51 3.86
CA ALA A 325 2.31 7.43 5.18
C ALA A 325 0.77 7.47 5.12
N GLN A 326 0.17 7.16 3.97
CA GLN A 326 -1.30 7.12 3.80
C GLN A 326 -1.99 6.25 4.84
N GLY A 327 -1.33 5.17 5.27
CA GLY A 327 -1.85 4.31 6.32
C GLY A 327 -0.80 3.46 7.01
N LEU A 328 -0.54 3.81 8.27
CA LEU A 328 0.40 3.12 9.14
C LEU A 328 -0.29 2.76 10.46
N VAL A 329 -0.11 1.53 10.93
CA VAL A 329 -0.67 1.04 12.20
C VAL A 329 0.45 0.69 13.18
N PHE A 330 0.50 1.41 14.29
CA PHE A 330 1.52 1.34 15.31
C PHE A 330 1.01 0.56 16.53
N PRO A 331 1.82 -0.33 17.13
CA PRO A 331 1.58 -0.80 18.49
C PRO A 331 1.55 0.40 19.45
N GLN A 332 0.60 0.44 20.38
CA GLN A 332 0.42 1.64 21.22
C GLN A 332 1.66 2.03 22.03
N ARG A 333 2.49 1.06 22.44
CA ARG A 333 3.76 1.34 23.11
C ARG A 333 4.73 2.14 22.24
N GLN A 334 4.81 1.84 20.95
CA GLN A 334 5.66 2.60 20.01
C GLN A 334 5.21 4.06 19.94
N VAL A 335 3.90 4.31 19.98
CA VAL A 335 3.36 5.67 19.99
C VAL A 335 3.79 6.44 21.23
N VAL A 336 3.55 5.89 22.42
CA VAL A 336 3.79 6.59 23.69
C VAL A 336 5.28 6.73 24.00
N ASP A 337 6.05 5.66 23.80
CA ASP A 337 7.43 5.59 24.24
C ASP A 337 8.40 6.24 23.24
N HIS A 338 8.00 6.36 21.96
CA HIS A 338 8.90 6.82 20.89
C HIS A 338 8.32 7.92 20.00
N LEU A 339 7.20 7.68 19.30
CA LEU A 339 6.70 8.62 18.28
C LEU A 339 6.24 9.96 18.88
N LEU A 340 5.48 9.94 19.97
CA LEU A 340 5.00 11.16 20.62
C LEU A 340 6.16 12.05 21.09
N PRO A 341 7.15 11.54 21.85
CA PRO A 341 8.36 12.31 22.17
C PRO A 341 9.11 12.79 20.93
N LEU A 342 9.22 11.96 19.89
CA LEU A 342 9.93 12.29 18.66
C LEU A 342 9.29 13.49 17.95
N TYR A 343 7.98 13.48 17.74
CA TYR A 343 7.29 14.55 17.02
C TYR A 343 7.12 15.83 17.83
N ARG A 344 7.02 15.74 19.17
CA ARG A 344 6.90 16.92 20.03
C ARG A 344 8.21 17.73 20.15
N ASN A 345 9.34 17.03 20.17
CA ASN A 345 10.63 17.64 20.48
C ASN A 345 11.45 17.98 19.23
N THR A 346 10.99 17.56 18.05
CA THR A 346 11.74 17.79 16.82
C THR A 346 11.56 19.20 16.30
N GLU A 347 12.68 19.81 15.93
CA GLU A 347 12.71 21.07 15.20
C GLU A 347 12.91 20.88 13.70
N ASP A 348 13.02 19.62 13.25
CA ASP A 348 13.28 19.28 11.87
C ASP A 348 12.17 19.83 10.96
N ASN A 349 12.58 20.57 9.95
CA ASN A 349 11.75 21.10 8.89
C ASN A 349 12.24 20.63 7.50
N HIS A 350 13.24 19.75 7.42
CA HIS A 350 13.86 19.34 6.16
C HIS A 350 13.13 18.16 5.50
N ALA A 351 12.49 17.31 6.29
CA ALA A 351 11.82 16.11 5.81
C ALA A 351 10.35 16.07 6.22
N ALA A 352 9.46 15.66 5.31
CA ALA A 352 8.06 15.37 5.66
C ALA A 352 7.97 14.20 6.68
N VAL A 353 6.80 14.03 7.31
CA VAL A 353 6.62 13.06 8.42
C VAL A 353 6.99 11.63 8.01
N ASP A 354 6.70 11.24 6.78
CA ASP A 354 6.98 9.91 6.25
C ASP A 354 8.49 9.64 6.17
N THR A 355 9.23 10.52 5.50
CA THR A 355 10.68 10.45 5.33
C THR A 355 11.38 10.51 6.67
N PHE A 356 10.96 11.45 7.53
CA PHE A 356 11.50 11.60 8.87
C PHE A 356 11.30 10.34 9.73
N LEU A 357 10.15 9.68 9.62
CA LEU A 357 9.88 8.42 10.33
C LEU A 357 10.71 7.25 9.76
N GLU A 358 10.89 7.17 8.44
CA GLU A 358 11.74 6.15 7.82
C GLU A 358 13.22 6.30 8.21
N ASP A 359 13.72 7.54 8.28
CA ASP A 359 15.08 7.83 8.74
C ASP A 359 15.27 7.45 10.20
N TRP A 360 14.31 7.80 11.06
CA TRP A 360 14.30 7.35 12.45
C TRP A 360 14.31 5.82 12.54
N ALA A 361 13.48 5.13 11.75
CA ALA A 361 13.39 3.69 11.75
C ALA A 361 14.70 3.01 11.29
N ASN A 362 15.36 3.56 10.26
CA ASN A 362 16.66 3.11 9.78
C ASN A 362 17.73 3.24 10.87
N ASN A 363 17.77 4.37 11.56
CA ASN A 363 18.75 4.65 12.61
C ASN A 363 18.58 3.77 13.86
N HIS A 364 17.39 3.21 14.08
CA HIS A 364 17.07 2.36 15.22
C HIS A 364 16.90 0.88 14.87
N ASP A 365 17.21 0.47 13.63
CA ASP A 365 17.00 -0.90 13.14
C ASP A 365 15.57 -1.42 13.45
N SER A 366 14.59 -0.54 13.24
CA SER A 366 13.20 -0.80 13.58
C SER A 366 12.52 -1.67 12.52
N LEU A 367 11.86 -2.74 12.96
CA LEU A 367 11.13 -3.61 12.05
C LEU A 367 9.91 -2.87 11.47
N ARG A 368 9.76 -2.91 10.16
CA ARG A 368 8.63 -2.34 9.42
C ARG A 368 7.96 -3.44 8.61
N TRP A 369 6.70 -3.71 8.92
CA TRP A 369 5.90 -4.73 8.23
C TRP A 369 4.95 -4.07 7.23
N ALA A 370 4.55 -4.81 6.20
CA ALA A 370 3.47 -4.41 5.28
C ALA A 370 2.53 -5.59 5.04
N VAL A 371 1.24 -5.32 4.85
CA VAL A 371 0.24 -6.34 4.49
C VAL A 371 -0.06 -6.32 2.99
N THR A 372 -0.15 -7.51 2.39
CA THR A 372 -0.55 -7.74 1.01
C THR A 372 -1.79 -8.65 0.98
N PRO A 373 -2.85 -8.34 0.22
CA PRO A 373 -3.05 -7.10 -0.54
C PRO A 373 -3.17 -5.88 0.38
N VAL A 374 -2.97 -4.68 -0.19
CA VAL A 374 -3.16 -3.41 0.54
C VAL A 374 -4.62 -3.27 0.97
N LEU A 375 -4.85 -2.65 2.13
CA LEU A 375 -6.17 -2.53 2.75
C LEU A 375 -6.83 -1.18 2.50
N ILE A 376 -6.07 -0.21 2.00
CA ILE A 376 -6.54 1.10 1.59
C ILE A 376 -5.90 1.47 0.24
N GLN A 377 -6.46 2.42 -0.47
CA GLN A 377 -5.93 2.98 -1.72
C GLN A 377 -5.93 4.51 -1.63
N HIS A 378 -4.82 5.13 -2.01
CA HIS A 378 -4.75 6.58 -2.20
C HIS A 378 -5.61 7.01 -3.39
N VAL A 379 -6.42 8.04 -3.21
CA VAL A 379 -7.36 8.55 -4.23
C VAL A 379 -7.28 10.07 -4.42
N GLY A 380 -6.33 10.73 -3.76
CA GLY A 380 -6.21 12.19 -3.70
C GLY A 380 -5.51 12.78 -4.91
N GLY A 381 -6.26 13.19 -5.93
CA GLY A 381 -5.75 13.79 -7.18
C GLY A 381 -5.25 15.25 -7.06
N LYS A 382 -5.79 16.02 -6.12
CA LYS A 382 -5.44 17.42 -5.88
C LYS A 382 -4.61 17.53 -4.61
N SER A 383 -3.34 17.90 -4.76
CA SER A 383 -2.46 18.16 -3.61
C SER A 383 -2.89 19.45 -2.89
N SER A 384 -2.78 19.47 -1.56
CA SER A 384 -2.93 20.69 -0.75
C SER A 384 -1.83 21.72 -1.02
N HIS A 385 -0.82 21.38 -1.81
CA HIS A 385 0.40 22.17 -2.05
C HIS A 385 0.36 22.97 -3.37
N GLY A 386 -0.82 23.19 -3.97
CA GLY A 386 -0.96 24.01 -5.19
C GLY A 386 -0.38 23.39 -6.47
N ALA A 387 0.09 22.13 -6.41
CA ALA A 387 0.47 21.35 -7.59
C ALA A 387 -0.70 20.44 -8.01
N GLY A 388 -1.29 20.73 -9.17
CA GLY A 388 -2.29 19.89 -9.83
C GLY A 388 -3.69 20.47 -9.82
N ASP A 389 -4.01 21.32 -10.80
CA ASP A 389 -5.39 21.55 -11.20
C ASP A 389 -5.89 20.25 -11.86
N GLN A 390 -6.64 19.45 -11.12
CA GLN A 390 -7.29 18.26 -11.67
C GLN A 390 -8.76 18.54 -11.96
N GLU A 391 -9.11 18.57 -13.24
CA GLU A 391 -10.46 18.25 -13.68
C GLU A 391 -10.68 16.74 -13.48
N SER A 392 -11.59 16.41 -12.56
CA SER A 392 -12.39 15.18 -12.48
C SER A 392 -11.82 13.91 -13.14
N GLY A 393 -11.06 13.11 -12.37
CA GLY A 393 -10.97 11.66 -12.59
C GLY A 393 -9.69 11.09 -13.21
N SER A 394 -8.64 11.88 -13.46
CA SER A 394 -7.35 11.38 -13.95
C SER A 394 -6.26 11.47 -12.87
N LEU A 395 -5.72 10.33 -12.42
CA LEU A 395 -4.58 10.31 -11.47
C LEU A 395 -3.31 10.79 -12.20
N THR A 396 -2.53 11.72 -11.62
CA THR A 396 -1.23 12.08 -12.20
C THR A 396 -0.26 10.90 -12.20
N ASP A 397 0.76 10.96 -13.05
CA ASP A 397 1.76 9.90 -13.15
C ASP A 397 2.51 9.64 -11.85
N ASP A 398 2.61 10.66 -10.99
CA ASP A 398 3.43 10.67 -9.77
C ASP A 398 2.67 10.22 -8.52
N MET A 399 1.36 9.97 -8.60
CA MET A 399 0.56 9.62 -7.43
C MET A 399 0.82 8.19 -6.93
N PRO A 400 0.98 7.99 -5.61
CA PRO A 400 1.07 6.66 -5.03
C PRO A 400 -0.13 5.80 -5.41
N PHE A 401 0.09 4.61 -5.96
CA PHE A 401 -1.01 3.78 -6.44
C PHE A 401 -0.72 2.28 -6.33
N ASP A 402 -1.68 1.49 -5.86
CA ASP A 402 -1.59 0.03 -5.89
C ASP A 402 -2.57 -0.52 -6.93
N TYR A 403 -2.03 -0.97 -8.06
CA TYR A 403 -2.81 -1.48 -9.19
C TYR A 403 -3.58 -2.75 -8.87
N SER A 404 -3.22 -3.48 -7.81
CA SER A 404 -3.92 -4.70 -7.40
C SER A 404 -5.20 -4.39 -6.62
N PHE A 405 -5.29 -3.22 -5.98
CA PHE A 405 -6.48 -2.79 -5.26
C PHE A 405 -7.71 -2.69 -6.18
N GLU A 406 -7.51 -2.23 -7.42
CA GLU A 406 -8.58 -2.11 -8.42
C GLU A 406 -9.09 -3.45 -8.96
N MET A 407 -8.41 -4.55 -8.64
CA MET A 407 -8.78 -5.91 -9.05
C MET A 407 -9.68 -6.62 -8.03
N ASN A 408 -10.01 -5.95 -6.93
CA ASN A 408 -10.87 -6.50 -5.88
C ASN A 408 -12.31 -6.71 -6.35
N ASP A 409 -12.91 -7.83 -5.91
CA ASP A 409 -14.31 -8.16 -6.17
C ASP A 409 -15.17 -7.79 -4.95
N PRO A 410 -16.07 -6.80 -5.08
CA PRO A 410 -16.88 -6.33 -3.95
C PRO A 410 -17.83 -7.41 -3.40
N ILE A 411 -18.35 -8.30 -4.24
CA ILE A 411 -19.27 -9.36 -3.82
C ILE A 411 -18.52 -10.40 -2.99
N LYS A 412 -17.31 -10.76 -3.45
CA LYS A 412 -16.46 -11.71 -2.74
C LYS A 412 -16.02 -11.18 -1.39
N LEU A 413 -15.61 -9.92 -1.32
CA LEU A 413 -15.18 -9.27 -0.08
C LEU A 413 -16.31 -9.15 0.93
N ALA A 414 -17.49 -8.70 0.51
CA ALA A 414 -18.66 -8.59 1.39
C ALA A 414 -19.08 -9.97 1.95
N LYS A 415 -18.99 -11.03 1.15
CA LYS A 415 -19.29 -12.39 1.59
C LYS A 415 -18.27 -12.90 2.61
N GLU A 416 -16.99 -12.65 2.36
CA GLU A 416 -15.91 -13.01 3.29
C GLU A 416 -16.08 -12.30 4.64
N HIS A 417 -16.33 -10.98 4.61
CA HIS A 417 -16.53 -10.18 5.80
C HIS A 417 -17.72 -10.69 6.63
N LYS A 418 -18.85 -10.99 6.01
CA LYS A 418 -20.02 -11.57 6.70
C LYS A 418 -19.73 -12.92 7.33
N ALA A 419 -18.95 -13.77 6.68
CA ALA A 419 -18.57 -15.07 7.23
C ALA A 419 -17.69 -14.91 8.47
N TRP A 420 -16.73 -13.97 8.45
CA TRP A 420 -15.90 -13.66 9.60
C TRP A 420 -16.71 -13.12 10.78
N LEU A 421 -17.67 -12.23 10.53
CA LEU A 421 -18.56 -11.71 11.59
C LEU A 421 -19.39 -12.81 12.23
N ALA A 422 -19.88 -13.78 11.46
CA ALA A 422 -20.62 -14.92 11.99
C ALA A 422 -19.75 -15.77 12.93
N GLU A 423 -18.51 -16.06 12.53
CA GLU A 423 -17.54 -16.80 13.35
C GLU A 423 -17.22 -16.10 14.68
N ILE A 424 -16.97 -14.79 14.64
CA ILE A 424 -16.69 -14.00 15.86
C ILE A 424 -17.88 -13.99 16.81
N ARG A 425 -19.11 -13.88 16.29
CA ARG A 425 -20.33 -13.91 17.11
C ARG A 425 -20.52 -15.27 17.79
N GLU A 426 -20.23 -16.37 17.09
CA GLU A 426 -20.27 -17.71 17.68
C GLU A 426 -19.23 -17.87 18.80
N ILE A 427 -18.00 -17.40 18.59
CA ILE A 427 -16.93 -17.46 19.60
C ILE A 427 -17.32 -16.67 20.85
N ASN A 428 -17.85 -15.45 20.67
CA ASN A 428 -18.29 -14.62 21.80
C ASN A 428 -19.43 -15.29 22.57
N THR A 429 -20.40 -15.89 21.88
CA THR A 429 -21.53 -16.57 22.53
C THR A 429 -21.07 -17.74 23.40
N LYS A 430 -20.11 -18.53 22.91
CA LYS A 430 -19.54 -19.68 23.65
C LYS A 430 -18.64 -19.29 24.83
N GLN A 431 -18.17 -18.05 24.93
CA GLN A 431 -17.42 -17.57 26.09
C GLN A 431 -18.32 -17.20 27.28
N PHE A 432 -19.64 -17.11 27.06
CA PHE A 432 -20.63 -16.79 28.09
C PHE A 432 -21.54 -17.98 28.46
N GLU A 433 -21.27 -19.17 27.90
CA GLU A 433 -21.77 -20.47 28.37
C GLU A 433 -20.68 -21.17 29.19
#